data_AF-A0A7W7ZYI2-F1
#
_entry.id   AF-A0A7W7ZYI2-F1
#
_cell.length_a   1.000
_cell.length_b   1.000
_cell.length_c   1.000
_cell.angle_alpha   90.00
_cell.angle_beta   90.00
_cell.angle_gamma   90.00
#
_symmetry.space_group_name_H-M   'P 1'
#
loop_
_entity.id
_entity.type
_entity.pdbx_description
1 polymer ?
#
loop_
_entity_poly.entity_id
_entity_poly.type
_entity_poly.pdbx_seq_one_letter_code
_entity_poly.pdbx_strand_id
1 'polypeptide(L)'
;MRKRPAGVYDGVPTTLHEGSITFAQLHKVNPGMRIGYRNVPPTGKYASWKVSWRLWIGRDQLVRRASSSWREPNDSPGRTANDEPYFTFTKDLQLSRWGMKVNIQPPPADETVASKDLLN
;
A
#
# COMPACT_ATOMS: atom_id res chain seq x y z
N MET A 1 9.49 17.11 0.43
CA MET A 1 9.67 15.86 -0.34
C MET A 1 11.12 15.75 -0.73
N ARG A 2 11.77 14.60 -0.49
CA ARG A 2 13.19 14.39 -0.84
C ARG A 2 13.28 13.51 -2.09
N LYS A 3 14.28 13.76 -2.94
CA LYS A 3 14.56 12.93 -4.11
C LYS A 3 16.05 12.64 -4.26
N ARG A 4 16.39 11.41 -4.65
CA ARG A 4 17.78 10.98 -4.90
C ARG A 4 17.84 9.76 -5.83
N PRO A 5 18.92 9.54 -6.59
CA PRO A 5 19.13 8.27 -7.28
C PRO A 5 19.07 7.10 -6.30
N ALA A 6 18.43 5.99 -6.68
CA ALA A 6 18.29 4.84 -5.80
C ALA A 6 18.01 3.53 -6.55
N GLY A 7 19.03 2.72 -6.78
CA GLY A 7 18.86 1.37 -7.30
C GLY A 7 18.42 1.27 -8.76
N VAL A 8 18.40 0.04 -9.24
CA VAL A 8 18.05 -0.36 -10.61
C VAL A 8 17.01 -1.46 -10.51
N TYR A 9 15.91 -1.32 -11.24
CA TYR A 9 14.79 -2.27 -11.26
C TYR A 9 14.47 -2.63 -12.71
N ASP A 10 14.47 -3.92 -13.02
CA ASP A 10 14.31 -4.45 -14.39
C ASP A 10 15.25 -3.78 -15.41
N GLY A 11 16.52 -3.57 -15.01
CA GLY A 11 17.52 -2.88 -15.82
C GLY A 11 17.34 -1.36 -15.93
N VAL A 12 16.31 -0.78 -15.31
CA VAL A 12 16.03 0.66 -15.35
C VAL A 12 16.53 1.35 -14.07
N PRO A 13 17.48 2.29 -14.16
CA PRO A 13 17.87 3.13 -13.03
C PRO A 13 16.69 3.98 -12.55
N THR A 14 16.54 4.11 -11.23
CA THR A 14 15.40 4.84 -10.65
C THR A 14 15.81 6.01 -9.77
N THR A 15 14.89 6.97 -9.65
CA THR A 15 14.93 8.04 -8.65
C THR A 15 13.97 7.67 -7.52
N LEU A 16 14.48 7.66 -6.28
CA LEU A 16 13.65 7.57 -5.09
C LEU A 16 13.02 8.93 -4.81
N HIS A 17 11.72 8.93 -4.60
CA HIS A 17 10.92 10.00 -4.03
C HIS A 17 10.39 9.55 -2.68
N GLU A 18 10.52 10.37 -1.65
CA GLU A 18 10.01 10.02 -0.32
C GLU A 18 9.35 11.20 0.39
N GLY A 19 8.39 10.86 1.25
CA GLY A 19 7.60 11.81 2.00
C GLY A 19 6.72 11.14 3.04
N SER A 20 5.79 11.94 3.57
CA SER A 20 4.79 11.50 4.51
C SER A 20 3.44 12.13 4.17
N ILE A 21 2.37 11.40 4.42
CA ILE A 21 0.98 11.82 4.23
C ILE A 21 0.17 11.42 5.47
N THR A 22 -0.88 12.16 5.81
CA THR A 22 -1.78 11.77 6.90
C THR A 22 -2.87 10.83 6.43
N PHE A 23 -3.48 10.09 7.36
CA PHE A 23 -4.65 9.24 7.06
C PHE A 23 -5.81 10.07 6.51
N ALA A 24 -6.03 11.29 7.00
CA ALA A 24 -7.04 12.19 6.44
C ALA A 24 -6.75 12.58 4.99
N GLN A 25 -5.51 12.93 4.65
CA GLN A 25 -5.13 13.25 3.28
C GLN A 25 -5.29 12.04 2.36
N LEU A 26 -4.91 10.86 2.85
CA LEU A 26 -5.02 9.61 2.10
C LEU A 26 -6.49 9.23 1.84
N HIS A 27 -7.35 9.35 2.85
CA HIS A 27 -8.79 9.12 2.74
C HIS A 27 -9.48 10.11 1.79
N LYS A 28 -9.01 11.37 1.70
CA LYS A 28 -9.52 12.33 0.71
C LYS A 28 -9.29 11.86 -0.73
N VAL A 29 -8.19 11.16 -0.99
CA VAL A 29 -7.84 10.66 -2.34
C VAL A 29 -8.50 9.30 -2.61
N ASN A 30 -8.63 8.44 -1.60
CA ASN A 30 -9.28 7.14 -1.72
C ASN A 30 -10.17 6.85 -0.50
N PRO A 31 -11.44 7.27 -0.50
CA PRO A 31 -12.36 7.04 0.61
C PRO A 31 -12.67 5.57 0.87
N GLY A 32 -12.56 4.71 -0.15
CA GLY A 32 -12.80 3.27 -0.04
C GLY A 32 -11.61 2.47 0.49
N MET A 33 -10.46 3.12 0.71
CA MET A 33 -9.29 2.41 1.20
C MET A 33 -9.44 2.06 2.67
N ARG A 34 -9.30 0.76 2.96
CA ARG A 34 -9.12 0.29 4.34
C ARG A 34 -7.73 0.69 4.80
N ILE A 35 -7.66 1.59 5.77
CA ILE A 35 -6.40 1.99 6.39
C ILE A 35 -6.39 1.35 7.77
N GLY A 36 -5.39 0.52 8.06
CA GLY A 36 -5.33 -0.20 9.33
C GLY A 36 -6.43 -1.24 9.52
N TYR A 37 -6.77 -1.51 10.78
CA TYR A 37 -7.85 -2.42 11.15
C TYR A 37 -9.25 -1.79 11.11
N ARG A 38 -9.33 -0.46 10.98
CA ARG A 38 -10.59 0.29 11.13
C ARG A 38 -11.25 0.48 9.78
N ASN A 39 -12.46 -0.08 9.63
CA ASN A 39 -13.33 0.14 8.47
C ASN A 39 -14.17 1.43 8.61
N VAL A 40 -13.65 2.46 9.29
CA VAL A 40 -14.34 3.74 9.48
C VAL A 40 -13.48 4.89 8.97
N PRO A 41 -14.09 5.99 8.47
CA PRO A 41 -13.35 7.17 8.07
C PRO A 41 -12.43 7.68 9.20
N PRO A 42 -11.21 8.13 8.88
CA PRO A 42 -10.29 8.58 9.90
C PRO A 42 -10.73 9.95 10.45
N THR A 43 -10.97 10.03 11.76
CA THR A 43 -11.42 11.24 12.47
C THR A 43 -10.53 11.54 13.68
N GLY A 44 -10.62 12.78 14.21
CA GLY A 44 -9.90 13.18 15.43
C GLY A 44 -8.40 12.92 15.36
N LYS A 45 -7.85 12.26 16.39
CA LYS A 45 -6.42 11.87 16.43
C LYS A 45 -6.05 10.86 15.34
N TYR A 46 -6.96 9.99 14.94
CA TYR A 46 -6.70 8.96 13.93
C TYR A 46 -6.46 9.58 12.55
N ALA A 47 -7.15 10.68 12.23
CA ALA A 47 -6.94 11.48 11.02
C ALA A 47 -5.53 12.07 10.87
N SER A 48 -4.83 12.34 11.97
CA SER A 48 -3.50 12.97 11.95
C SER A 48 -2.35 11.98 11.88
N TRP A 49 -2.61 10.68 11.99
CA TRP A 49 -1.56 9.66 11.92
C TRP A 49 -0.91 9.65 10.55
N LYS A 50 0.40 9.41 10.55
CA LYS A 50 1.26 9.57 9.37
C LYS A 50 1.59 8.21 8.75
N VAL A 51 1.45 8.15 7.43
CA VAL A 51 2.09 7.15 6.58
C VAL A 51 3.38 7.76 6.04
N SER A 52 4.51 7.10 6.27
CA SER A 52 5.74 7.35 5.54
C SER A 52 5.72 6.56 4.25
N TRP A 53 6.09 7.16 3.13
CA TRP A 53 6.06 6.50 1.83
C TRP A 53 7.34 6.75 1.03
N ARG A 54 7.65 5.79 0.16
CA ARG A 54 8.75 5.82 -0.79
C ARG A 54 8.28 5.30 -2.14
N LEU A 55 8.69 5.97 -3.21
CA LEU A 55 8.41 5.58 -4.59
C LEU A 55 9.71 5.58 -5.39
N TRP A 56 9.99 4.50 -6.09
CA TRP A 56 11.11 4.39 -7.03
C TRP A 56 10.57 4.53 -8.43
N ILE A 57 10.93 5.62 -9.11
CA ILE A 57 10.40 5.97 -10.43
C ILE A 57 11.52 5.83 -11.46
N GLY A 58 11.27 5.05 -12.52
CA GLY A 58 12.18 4.91 -13.65
C GLY A 58 12.30 6.19 -14.47
N ARG A 59 13.32 6.29 -15.32
CA ARG A 59 13.49 7.45 -16.22
C ARG A 59 12.30 7.63 -17.18
N ASP A 60 11.62 6.54 -17.49
CA ASP A 60 10.39 6.46 -18.27
C ASP A 60 9.12 6.85 -17.48
N GLN A 61 9.27 7.42 -16.29
CA GLN A 61 8.17 7.88 -15.41
C GLN A 61 7.26 6.77 -14.87
N LEU A 62 7.65 5.50 -15.02
CA LEU A 62 6.91 4.37 -14.48
C LEU A 62 7.41 4.01 -13.07
N VAL A 63 6.48 3.71 -12.17
CA VAL A 63 6.81 3.25 -10.82
C VAL A 63 7.37 1.83 -10.90
N ARG A 64 8.52 1.60 -10.26
CA ARG A 64 9.17 0.29 -10.17
C ARG A 64 9.02 -0.36 -8.81
N ARG A 65 8.95 0.45 -7.76
CA ARG A 65 8.68 0.02 -6.40
C ARG A 65 7.92 1.10 -5.66
N ALA A 66 7.03 0.69 -4.78
CA ALA A 66 6.37 1.54 -3.82
C ALA A 66 6.44 0.89 -2.45
N SER A 67 6.80 1.66 -1.42
CA SER A 67 6.69 1.20 -0.06
C SER A 67 6.02 2.22 0.83
N SER A 68 5.30 1.74 1.82
CA SER A 68 4.66 2.57 2.84
C SER A 68 4.79 1.91 4.21
N SER A 69 4.91 2.73 5.24
CA SER A 69 4.95 2.27 6.62
C SER A 69 4.27 3.27 7.54
N TRP A 70 3.57 2.75 8.53
CA TRP A 70 2.91 3.53 9.57
C TRP A 70 2.81 2.72 10.86
N ARG A 71 2.46 3.41 11.95
CA ARG A 71 2.20 2.80 13.25
C ARG A 71 0.74 2.97 13.62
N GLU A 72 0.21 1.98 14.33
CA GLU A 72 -1.08 2.07 15.01
C GLU A 72 -0.89 1.63 16.47
N PRO A 73 -1.41 2.38 17.45
CA PRO A 73 -1.41 1.91 18.82
C PRO A 73 -2.22 0.61 18.92
N ASN A 74 -1.98 -0.16 19.97
CA ASN A 74 -2.96 -1.17 20.37
C ASN A 74 -4.34 -0.51 20.61
N ASP A 75 -5.44 -1.28 20.55
CA ASP A 75 -6.82 -0.77 20.63
C ASP A 75 -7.24 -0.19 22.00
N SER A 76 -6.28 0.24 22.82
CA SER A 76 -6.54 0.94 24.07
C SER A 76 -7.06 2.37 23.81
N PRO A 77 -8.13 2.80 24.52
CA PRO A 77 -8.67 4.16 24.37
C PRO A 77 -7.62 5.25 24.62
N GLY A 78 -7.71 6.35 23.86
CA GLY A 78 -6.92 7.56 24.09
C GLY A 78 -5.50 7.58 23.51
N ARG A 79 -4.98 6.43 23.07
CA ARG A 79 -3.61 6.27 22.52
C ARG A 79 -3.43 6.83 21.11
N THR A 80 -2.19 7.09 20.77
CA THR A 80 -1.69 7.62 19.51
C THR A 80 -0.66 6.69 18.89
N ALA A 81 -0.36 6.87 17.60
CA ALA A 81 0.65 6.08 16.89
C ALA A 81 2.09 6.19 17.46
N ASN A 82 2.33 7.08 18.43
CA ASN A 82 3.63 7.24 19.10
C ASN A 82 3.65 6.60 20.50
N ASP A 83 2.52 6.12 21.01
CA ASP A 83 2.42 5.50 22.33
C ASP A 83 2.73 3.99 22.24
N GLU A 84 3.45 3.46 23.22
CA GLU A 84 3.77 2.03 23.31
C GLU A 84 2.69 1.24 24.10
N PRO A 85 2.48 -0.06 23.81
CA PRO A 85 2.88 -0.76 22.59
C PRO A 85 2.10 -0.29 21.34
N TYR A 86 2.78 -0.27 20.19
CA TYR A 86 2.17 -0.10 18.87
C TYR A 86 2.46 -1.28 17.93
N PHE A 87 1.62 -1.42 16.90
CA PHE A 87 1.89 -2.23 15.72
C PHE A 87 2.56 -1.38 14.65
N THR A 88 3.56 -1.93 13.97
CA THR A 88 4.13 -1.33 12.75
C THR A 88 3.62 -2.09 11.55
N PHE A 89 3.05 -1.36 10.60
CA PHE A 89 2.66 -1.89 9.30
C PHE A 89 3.67 -1.45 8.26
N THR A 90 4.00 -2.38 7.37
CA THR A 90 4.79 -2.10 6.19
C THR A 90 4.13 -2.79 5.00
N LYS A 91 3.94 -2.04 3.92
CA LYS A 91 3.56 -2.57 2.61
C LYS A 91 4.67 -2.23 1.63
N ASP A 92 5.09 -3.22 0.88
CA ASP A 92 6.12 -3.09 -0.15
C ASP A 92 5.64 -3.79 -1.41
N LEU A 93 5.77 -3.11 -2.53
CA LEU A 93 5.24 -3.54 -3.82
C LEU A 93 6.29 -3.25 -4.89
N GLN A 94 6.60 -4.24 -5.71
CA GLN A 94 7.43 -4.09 -6.90
C GLN A 94 6.53 -4.23 -8.14
N LEU A 95 6.72 -3.32 -9.10
CA LEU A 95 5.93 -3.23 -10.33
C LEU A 95 6.88 -3.33 -11.53
N SER A 96 6.68 -4.34 -12.35
CA SER A 96 7.55 -4.69 -13.48
C SER A 96 6.73 -4.92 -14.76
N ARG A 97 7.44 -4.99 -15.90
CA ARG A 97 6.89 -5.39 -17.20
C ARG A 97 5.62 -4.63 -17.60
N TRP A 98 5.60 -3.32 -17.35
CA TRP A 98 4.50 -2.45 -17.75
C TRP A 98 4.19 -2.59 -19.25
N GLY A 99 2.90 -2.68 -19.59
CA GLY A 99 2.45 -2.86 -20.99
C GLY A 99 2.61 -4.28 -21.55
N MET A 100 3.17 -5.22 -20.79
CA MET A 100 3.24 -6.62 -21.21
C MET A 100 1.84 -7.22 -21.34
N LYS A 101 1.54 -7.86 -22.48
CA LYS A 101 0.31 -8.63 -22.67
C LYS A 101 0.35 -9.85 -21.75
N VAL A 102 -0.70 -10.03 -20.95
CA VAL A 102 -0.88 -11.20 -20.09
C VAL A 102 -1.93 -12.11 -20.70
N ASN A 103 -1.61 -13.40 -20.82
CA ASN A 103 -2.59 -14.42 -21.16
C ASN A 103 -3.03 -15.13 -19.88
N ILE A 104 -4.28 -14.91 -19.46
CA ILE A 104 -4.86 -15.56 -18.30
C ILE A 104 -5.64 -16.77 -18.79
N GLN A 105 -5.20 -17.96 -18.40
CA GLN A 105 -5.91 -19.19 -18.68
C GLN A 105 -6.81 -19.53 -17.49
N PRO A 106 -8.04 -20.01 -17.72
CA PRO A 106 -8.86 -20.50 -16.63
C PRO A 106 -8.14 -21.67 -15.94
N PRO A 107 -8.30 -21.82 -14.61
CA PRO A 107 -7.83 -23.01 -13.93
C PRO A 107 -8.48 -24.29 -14.52
N PRO A 108 -7.82 -25.45 -14.43
CA PRO A 108 -8.37 -26.72 -14.90
C PRO A 108 -9.75 -27.01 -14.31
N ALA A 109 -10.65 -27.61 -15.10
CA ALA A 109 -12.04 -27.82 -14.68
C ALA A 109 -12.15 -28.75 -13.45
N ASP A 110 -11.24 -29.70 -13.30
CA ASP A 110 -11.10 -30.62 -12.17
C ASP A 110 -10.52 -29.96 -10.90
N GLU A 111 -9.97 -28.75 -11.01
CA GLU A 111 -9.53 -27.91 -9.89
C GLU A 111 -10.54 -26.79 -9.56
N THR A 112 -11.71 -26.80 -10.20
CA THR A 112 -12.77 -25.80 -9.98
C THR A 112 -14.09 -26.45 -9.62
N VAL A 113 -14.91 -25.71 -8.86
CA VAL A 113 -16.29 -26.08 -8.55
C VAL A 113 -17.20 -24.98 -9.08
N ALA A 114 -18.31 -25.36 -9.73
CA ALA A 114 -19.24 -24.36 -10.24
C ALA A 114 -19.91 -23.64 -9.05
N SER A 115 -20.18 -22.34 -9.19
CA SER A 115 -20.76 -21.55 -8.09
C SER A 115 -22.07 -22.10 -7.55
N LYS A 116 -22.84 -22.84 -8.37
CA LYS A 116 -24.07 -23.54 -7.97
C LYS A 116 -23.83 -24.71 -7.01
N ASP A 117 -22.65 -25.30 -7.02
CA ASP A 117 -22.30 -26.48 -6.22
C ASP A 117 -21.64 -26.08 -4.89
N LEU A 118 -21.40 -24.78 -4.65
CA LEU A 118 -20.85 -24.21 -3.41
C LEU A 118 -21.91 -23.91 -2.33
N LEU A 119 -23.21 -24.01 -2.67
CA LEU A 119 -24.33 -23.61 -1.80
C LEU A 119 -25.13 -24.80 -1.24
N ASN A 120 -24.56 -26.01 -1.27
CA ASN A 120 -25.12 -27.21 -0.65
C ASN A 120 -24.48 -27.49 0.71
#